data_AF-A0A6I4XQ78-F1
#
_entry.id   AF-A0A6I4XQ78-F1
#
_cell.length_a   1.000
_cell.length_b   1.000
_cell.length_c   1.000
_cell.angle_alpha   90.00
_cell.angle_beta   90.00
_cell.angle_gamma   90.00
#
_symmetry.space_group_name_H-M   'P 1'
#
loop_
_entity.id
_entity.type
_entity.pdbx_description
1 polymer ?
#
loop_
_entity_poly.entity_id
_entity_poly.type
_entity_poly.pdbx_seq_one_letter_code
_entity_poly.pdbx_strand_id
1 'polypeptide(L)' 'TPDLICMVDLETLTPVTTESLKYGKRVQVMGLKANAAWRTKKGIETVGPRYFGYEMDYQPLENLVAKEDK' A
#
# COMPACT_ATOMS: atom_id res chain seq x y z
N THR A 1 -4.13 3.92 1.35
CA THR A 1 -3.15 5.01 1.50
C THR A 1 -3.37 5.70 2.83
N PRO A 2 -2.35 6.07 3.63
CA PRO A 2 -0.90 6.16 3.30
C PRO A 2 -0.11 4.84 3.30
N ASP A 3 -0.73 3.71 3.65
CA ASP A 3 -0.03 2.42 3.61
C ASP A 3 0.49 2.12 2.20
N LEU A 4 1.68 1.52 2.14
CA LEU A 4 2.42 1.29 0.90
C LEU A 4 1.90 0.01 0.22
N ILE A 5 1.79 0.07 -1.10
CA ILE A 5 1.61 -1.10 -1.96
C ILE A 5 2.94 -1.29 -2.69
N CYS A 6 3.60 -2.40 -2.44
CA CYS A 6 4.92 -2.71 -2.99
C CYS A 6 4.85 -3.96 -3.86
N MET A 7 5.71 -4.03 -4.87
CA MET A 7 5.90 -5.20 -5.70
C MET A 7 7.31 -5.74 -5.50
N VAL A 8 7.43 -7.05 -5.39
CA VAL A 8 8.71 -7.76 -5.33
C VAL A 8 8.74 -8.88 -6.36
N ASP A 9 9.92 -9.21 -6.84
CA ASP A 9 10.12 -10.38 -7.70
C ASP A 9 9.77 -11.66 -6.92
N LEU A 10 9.03 -12.57 -7.57
CA LEU A 10 8.45 -13.74 -6.91
C LEU A 10 9.50 -14.70 -6.31
N GLU A 11 10.68 -14.78 -6.92
CA GLU A 11 11.72 -15.74 -6.50
C GLU A 11 12.77 -15.11 -5.59
N THR A 12 13.14 -13.86 -5.88
CA THR A 12 14.27 -13.20 -5.21
C THR A 12 13.84 -12.22 -4.12
N LEU A 13 12.54 -11.88 -4.05
CA LEU A 13 12.00 -10.82 -3.21
C LEU A 13 12.68 -9.45 -3.43
N THR A 14 13.33 -9.26 -4.57
CA THR A 14 13.93 -7.98 -4.93
C THR A 14 12.85 -6.96 -5.31
N PRO A 15 12.97 -5.68 -4.91
CA PRO A 15 11.96 -4.67 -5.25
C PRO A 15 11.78 -4.50 -6.76
N VAL A 16 10.53 -4.46 -7.19
CA VAL A 16 10.14 -4.17 -8.58
C VAL A 16 9.49 -2.79 -8.62
N THR A 17 10.17 -1.83 -9.25
CA THR A 17 9.61 -0.49 -9.47
C THR A 17 8.62 -0.51 -10.63
N THR A 18 7.72 0.48 -10.67
CA THR A 18 6.71 0.65 -11.72
C THR A 18 7.32 0.71 -13.13
N GLU A 19 8.46 1.38 -13.29
CA GLU A 19 9.18 1.54 -14.57
C GLU A 19 9.86 0.23 -15.02
N SER A 20 10.14 -0.67 -14.07
CA SER A 20 10.78 -1.97 -14.33
C SER A 20 9.78 -3.10 -14.59
N LEU A 21 8.47 -2.82 -14.46
CA LEU A 21 7.40 -3.78 -14.66
C LEU A 21 7.19 -4.01 -16.17
N LYS A 22 7.22 -5.27 -16.58
CA LYS A 22 7.06 -5.69 -17.99
C LYS A 22 6.20 -6.93 -18.06
N TYR A 23 5.57 -7.15 -19.21
CA TYR A 23 4.81 -8.38 -19.48
C TYR A 23 5.67 -9.62 -19.22
N GLY A 24 5.07 -10.64 -18.59
CA GLY A 24 5.74 -11.89 -18.24
C GLY A 24 6.57 -11.84 -16.94
N LYS A 25 6.77 -10.66 -16.33
CA LYS A 25 7.43 -10.56 -15.02
C LYS A 25 6.49 -11.07 -13.93
N ARG A 26 6.93 -12.08 -13.18
CA ARG A 26 6.18 -12.63 -12.04
C ARG A 26 6.54 -11.85 -10.79
N VAL A 27 5.54 -11.23 -10.18
CA VAL A 27 5.72 -10.41 -8.98
C VAL A 27 4.74 -10.83 -7.89
N GLN A 28 5.14 -10.63 -6.65
CA GLN A 28 4.26 -10.66 -5.50
C GLN A 28 3.94 -9.23 -5.07
N VAL A 29 2.67 -8.96 -4.74
CA VAL A 29 2.21 -7.67 -4.24
C VAL A 29 2.07 -7.75 -2.73
N MET A 30 2.59 -6.75 -2.02
CA MET A 30 2.59 -6.68 -0.56
C MET A 30 2.09 -5.32 -0.09
N GLY A 31 1.24 -5.31 0.94
CA GLY A 31 0.91 -4.12 1.69
C GLY A 31 1.88 -3.92 2.85
N LEU A 32 2.39 -2.70 3.06
CA LEU A 32 3.23 -2.36 4.20
C LEU A 32 2.66 -1.17 4.97
N LYS A 33 2.80 -1.23 6.30
CA LYS A 33 2.46 -0.14 7.21
C LYS A 33 3.18 1.15 6.83
N ALA A 34 2.42 2.23 6.67
CA ALA A 34 2.95 3.58 6.55
C ALA A 34 3.74 3.98 7.81
N ASN A 35 4.77 4.82 7.61
CA ASN A 35 5.46 5.46 8.71
C ASN A 35 4.46 6.24 9.60
N ALA A 36 4.68 6.24 10.92
CA ALA A 36 3.80 6.90 11.89
C ALA A 36 3.51 8.38 11.57
N ALA A 37 4.47 9.11 10.99
CA ALA A 37 4.28 10.50 10.58
C ALA A 37 3.11 10.68 9.58
N TRP A 38 2.91 9.72 8.67
CA TRP A 38 1.85 9.76 7.66
C TRP A 38 0.48 9.34 8.20
N ARG A 39 0.43 8.65 9.35
CA ARG A 39 -0.81 8.23 10.01
C ARG A 39 -1.42 9.31 10.92
N THR A 40 -0.81 10.49 10.99
CA THR A 40 -1.39 11.67 11.66
C THR A 40 -2.56 12.23 10.87
N LYS A 41 -3.44 13.03 11.51
CA LYS A 41 -4.56 13.70 10.83
C LYS A 41 -4.10 14.48 9.60
N LYS A 42 -3.05 15.32 9.77
CA LYS A 42 -2.47 16.11 8.66
C LYS A 42 -1.87 15.21 7.57
N GLY A 43 -1.22 14.12 7.94
CA GLY A 43 -0.70 13.14 6.98
C GLY A 43 -1.82 12.53 6.12
N ILE A 44 -2.90 12.07 6.76
CA ILE A 44 -4.06 11.50 6.07
C ILE A 44 -4.80 12.57 5.24
N GLU A 45 -4.87 13.81 5.68
CA GLU A 45 -5.44 14.90 4.85
C GLU A 45 -4.61 15.15 3.59
N THR A 46 -3.29 14.94 3.64
CA THR A 46 -2.36 15.20 2.53
C THR A 46 -2.24 14.03 1.56
N VAL A 47 -2.29 12.79 2.05
CA VAL A 47 -2.06 11.58 1.22
C VAL A 47 -3.11 10.49 1.45
N GLY A 48 -4.23 10.80 2.08
CA GLY A 48 -5.33 9.87 2.34
C GLY A 48 -6.27 9.71 1.13
N PRO A 49 -7.26 8.80 1.22
CA PRO A 49 -8.12 8.48 0.07
C PRO A 49 -8.88 9.70 -0.47
N ARG A 50 -9.39 10.56 0.42
CA ARG A 50 -10.12 11.78 0.02
C ARG A 50 -9.26 12.79 -0.75
N TYR A 51 -7.96 12.88 -0.45
CA TYR A 51 -7.04 13.74 -1.22
C TYR A 51 -6.97 13.31 -2.70
N PHE A 52 -7.08 12.01 -2.96
CA PHE A 52 -7.10 11.44 -4.31
C PHE A 52 -8.52 11.34 -4.92
N GLY A 53 -9.54 11.91 -4.27
CA GLY A 53 -10.91 11.92 -4.77
C GLY A 53 -11.73 10.65 -4.47
N TYR A 54 -11.24 9.76 -3.61
CA TYR A 54 -12.02 8.59 -3.18
C TYR A 54 -12.98 8.98 -2.04
N GLU A 55 -14.25 8.59 -2.15
CA GLU A 55 -15.29 8.79 -1.12
C GLU A 55 -15.21 7.75 0.00
N MET A 56 -14.03 7.59 0.60
CA MET A 56 -13.81 6.64 1.71
C MET A 56 -12.82 7.18 2.72
N ASP A 57 -12.94 6.69 3.96
CA ASP A 57 -12.01 7.03 5.02
C ASP A 57 -10.82 6.08 5.03
N TYR A 58 -9.68 6.57 5.52
CA TYR A 58 -8.50 5.73 5.68
C TYR A 58 -8.74 4.65 6.75
N GLN A 59 -8.62 3.39 6.33
CA GLN A 59 -8.54 2.24 7.23
C GLN A 59 -7.11 1.69 7.20
N PRO A 60 -6.44 1.56 8.37
CA PRO A 60 -5.11 0.94 8.43
C PRO A 60 -5.13 -0.48 7.88
N LEU A 61 -4.08 -0.85 7.14
CA LEU A 61 -3.93 -2.16 6.51
C LEU A 61 -4.08 -3.31 7.52
N GLU A 62 -3.57 -3.15 8.73
CA GLU A 62 -3.64 -4.18 9.76
C GLU A 62 -5.09 -4.55 10.12
N ASN A 63 -5.99 -3.56 10.07
CA ASN A 63 -7.41 -3.76 10.34
C ASN A 63 -8.16 -4.41 9.16
N LEU A 64 -7.63 -4.29 7.94
CA LEU A 64 -8.19 -4.90 6.74
C LEU A 64 -7.82 -6.39 6.68
N VAL A 65 -6.54 -6.70 6.88
CA VAL A 65 -6.06 -8.09 6.86
C VAL A 65 -6.67 -8.90 8.00
N ALA A 66 -6.78 -8.34 9.21
CA ALA A 66 -7.40 -9.03 10.35
C ALA A 66 -8.90 -9.32 10.16
N LYS A 67 -9.57 -8.74 9.17
CA LYS A 67 -10.95 -9.08 8.82
C LYS A 67 -11.05 -10.26 7.86
N GLU A 68 -10.02 -10.56 7.07
CA GLU A 68 -10.01 -11.70 6.13
C GLU A 68 -9.78 -13.04 6.85
N ASP A 69 -9.10 -13.03 8.00
CA ASP A 69 -8.85 -14.24 8.81
C ASP A 69 -10.04 -14.66 9.70
N LYS A 70 -11.23 -14.08 9.50
CA LYS A 70 -12.49 -14.43 10.19
C LYS A 70 -13.53 -14.95 9.21
#